data_AF-A0A7C3EXU3-F1
#
_entry.id   AF-A0A7C3EXU3-F1
#
_cell.length_a   1.000
_cell.length_b   1.000
_cell.length_c   1.000
_cell.angle_alpha   90.00
_cell.angle_beta   90.00
_cell.angle_gamma   90.00
#
_symmetry.space_group_name_H-M   'P 1'
#
loop_
_entity.id
_entity.type
_entity.pdbx_description
1 polymer ?
#
loop_
_entity_poly.entity_id
_entity_poly.type
_entity_poly.pdbx_seq_one_letter_code
_entity_poly.pdbx_strand_id
1 'polypeptide(L)'
;MKQIIFYFIIILSYYTLHSNPVIIDHKCVQKFETIPDNVLPELARLRVMFRHASVGTTINSALDCLQGTRNNPAECKNYPQYKYDRRNFICQPRGNSGWYGKVDDFVTEVENQLKEFDVFSFKSDYKITIKLNPNQIKANEIKIYNTIGTIIKYYRAGELNTDIINIDLNDFNFINGVYFLILTTNKEIITKKFIVLK
;
A
#
# COMPACT_ATOMS: atom_id res chain seq x y z
N MET A 1 -25.97 1.05 49.30
CA MET A 1 -25.88 0.70 47.86
C MET A 1 -25.99 1.95 46.98
N LYS A 2 -25.03 2.89 47.01
CA LYS A 2 -25.07 4.10 46.14
C LYS A 2 -23.71 4.67 45.74
N GLN A 3 -22.61 3.93 45.94
CA GLN A 3 -21.24 4.46 45.71
C GLN A 3 -20.30 3.57 44.89
N ILE A 4 -20.73 2.38 44.44
CA ILE A 4 -19.84 1.46 43.70
C ILE A 4 -20.15 1.40 42.19
N ILE A 5 -21.27 1.97 41.73
CA ILE A 5 -21.63 2.02 40.30
C ILE A 5 -20.91 3.16 39.55
N PHE A 6 -20.27 4.10 40.26
CA PHE A 6 -19.64 5.27 39.63
C PHE A 6 -18.22 5.02 39.10
N TYR A 7 -17.55 3.94 39.53
CA TYR A 7 -16.20 3.62 39.06
C TYR A 7 -16.16 2.82 37.74
N PHE A 8 -17.29 2.26 37.29
CA PHE A 8 -17.34 1.50 36.04
C PHE A 8 -17.55 2.39 34.79
N ILE A 9 -17.94 3.65 34.97
CA ILE A 9 -18.22 4.57 33.84
C ILE A 9 -16.99 5.43 33.48
N ILE A 10 -16.01 5.60 34.39
CA ILE A 10 -14.78 6.38 34.11
C ILE A 10 -13.73 5.56 33.34
N ILE A 11 -13.85 4.23 33.29
CA ILE A 11 -12.91 3.37 32.55
C ILE A 11 -13.24 3.29 31.04
N LEU A 12 -14.45 3.71 30.61
CA LEU A 12 -14.85 3.65 29.19
C LEU A 12 -14.58 4.94 28.39
N SER A 13 -14.09 6.03 29.00
CA SER A 13 -13.95 7.34 28.33
C SER A 13 -12.51 7.77 28.00
N TYR A 14 -11.51 6.92 28.21
CA TYR A 14 -10.10 7.18 27.90
C TYR A 14 -9.54 5.90 27.25
N TYR A 15 -9.31 5.72 25.96
CA TYR A 15 -8.99 6.63 24.87
C TYR A 15 -9.45 5.93 23.59
N THR A 16 -10.55 6.35 22.96
CA THR A 16 -10.57 6.25 21.50
C THR A 16 -9.64 7.33 21.01
N LEU A 17 -8.33 7.03 20.97
CA LEU A 17 -7.38 7.80 20.18
C LEU A 17 -7.93 7.71 18.75
N HIS A 18 -8.72 8.71 18.35
CA HIS A 18 -8.94 8.96 16.94
C HIS A 18 -7.57 9.36 16.42
N SER A 19 -6.76 8.36 16.04
CA SER A 19 -5.57 8.63 15.27
C SER A 19 -6.09 9.23 13.98
N ASN A 20 -5.97 10.54 13.85
CA ASN A 20 -6.15 11.17 12.55
C ASN A 20 -5.27 10.37 11.57
N PRO A 21 -5.79 9.98 10.41
CA PRO A 21 -5.01 9.25 9.45
C PRO A 21 -3.71 10.02 9.19
N VAL A 22 -2.58 9.39 9.47
CA VAL A 22 -1.28 9.99 9.21
C VAL A 22 -1.09 10.00 7.70
N ILE A 23 -1.18 11.19 7.10
CA ILE A 23 -0.94 11.37 5.67
C ILE A 23 0.57 11.42 5.48
N ILE A 24 1.13 10.35 4.91
CA ILE A 24 2.52 10.31 4.48
C ILE A 24 2.60 11.02 3.12
N ASP A 25 3.02 12.29 3.12
CA ASP A 25 3.29 13.05 1.89
C ASP A 25 4.70 12.73 1.37
N HIS A 26 4.77 11.97 0.29
CA HIS A 26 6.04 11.58 -0.36
C HIS A 26 6.79 12.78 -0.98
N LYS A 27 6.20 13.98 -1.05
CA LYS A 27 6.90 15.22 -1.46
C LYS A 27 7.63 15.90 -0.30
N CYS A 28 7.37 15.50 0.94
CA CYS A 28 8.00 16.08 2.13
C CYS A 28 9.42 15.53 2.42
N VAL A 29 10.12 14.93 1.45
CA VAL A 29 11.51 14.45 1.62
C VAL A 29 12.43 15.57 2.11
N GLN A 30 12.22 16.81 1.67
CA GLN A 30 12.98 17.98 2.12
C GLN A 30 12.83 18.27 3.63
N LYS A 31 11.79 17.73 4.28
CA LYS A 31 11.56 17.88 5.72
C LYS A 31 12.28 16.81 6.55
N PHE A 32 12.98 15.85 5.94
CA PHE A 32 13.67 14.80 6.70
C PHE A 32 14.73 15.41 7.64
N GLU A 33 15.44 16.44 7.18
CA GLU A 33 16.41 17.20 7.99
C GLU A 33 15.75 18.04 9.10
N THR A 34 14.41 18.14 9.12
CA THR A 34 13.66 18.85 10.17
C THR A 34 13.11 17.92 11.25
N ILE A 35 13.33 16.60 11.12
CA ILE A 35 12.94 15.62 12.14
C ILE A 35 13.77 15.90 13.40
N PRO A 36 13.14 16.20 14.55
CA PRO A 36 13.87 16.49 15.78
C PRO A 36 14.77 15.32 16.21
N ASP A 37 16.02 15.59 16.59
CA ASP A 37 16.97 14.53 16.99
C ASP A 37 16.45 13.67 18.15
N ASN A 38 15.63 14.25 19.03
CA ASN A 38 15.07 13.54 20.17
C ASN A 38 14.05 12.45 19.77
N VAL A 39 13.48 12.48 18.56
CA VAL A 39 12.56 11.43 18.08
C VAL A 39 13.28 10.30 17.34
N LEU A 40 14.53 10.51 16.89
CA LEU A 40 15.29 9.51 16.13
C LEU A 40 15.48 8.19 16.90
N PRO A 41 15.75 8.17 18.23
CA PRO A 41 15.87 6.92 18.97
C PRO A 41 14.57 6.11 19.02
N GLU A 42 13.41 6.77 19.00
CA GLU A 42 12.11 6.08 18.96
C GLU A 42 11.83 5.52 17.57
N LEU A 43 12.06 6.33 16.53
CA LEU A 43 11.90 5.90 15.13
C LEU A 43 12.84 4.73 14.78
N ALA A 44 14.07 4.73 15.30
CA ALA A 44 15.03 3.66 15.07
C ALA A 44 14.63 2.31 15.70
N ARG A 45 13.67 2.29 16.64
CA ARG A 45 13.15 1.05 17.24
C ARG A 45 12.02 0.42 16.43
N LEU A 46 11.40 1.16 15.52
CA LEU A 46 10.30 0.63 14.71
C LEU A 46 10.81 -0.42 13.73
N ARG A 47 10.19 -1.59 13.78
CA ARG A 47 10.43 -2.67 12.83
C ARG A 47 9.40 -2.55 11.72
N VAL A 48 9.87 -2.30 10.49
CA VAL A 48 9.00 -2.09 9.33
C VAL A 48 9.12 -3.26 8.37
N MET A 49 8.00 -3.90 8.06
CA MET A 49 7.89 -4.84 6.95
C MET A 49 7.45 -4.10 5.68
N PHE A 50 8.26 -4.18 4.64
CA PHE A 50 7.91 -3.69 3.31
C PHE A 50 7.94 -4.83 2.28
N ARG A 51 6.79 -5.17 1.70
CA ARG A 51 6.72 -6.17 0.62
C ARG A 51 6.88 -5.47 -0.74
N HIS A 52 7.97 -5.80 -1.43
CA HIS A 52 8.28 -5.26 -2.75
C HIS A 52 7.55 -6.01 -3.87
N ALA A 53 7.22 -5.32 -4.96
CA ALA A 53 6.51 -5.93 -6.09
C ALA A 53 7.42 -6.59 -7.13
N SER A 54 8.63 -6.06 -7.41
CA SER A 54 9.41 -6.52 -8.59
C SER A 54 10.92 -6.28 -8.55
N VAL A 55 11.44 -5.47 -7.62
CA VAL A 55 12.85 -5.02 -7.61
C VAL A 55 13.60 -5.38 -6.33
N GLY A 56 13.15 -6.41 -5.61
CA GLY A 56 13.74 -6.81 -4.32
C GLY A 56 15.23 -7.09 -4.39
N THR A 57 15.67 -7.81 -5.42
CA THR A 57 17.09 -8.08 -5.65
C THR A 57 17.89 -6.79 -5.88
N THR A 58 17.33 -5.82 -6.60
CA THR A 58 17.96 -4.52 -6.84
C THR A 58 18.07 -3.71 -5.55
N ILE A 59 17.02 -3.70 -4.72
CA ILE A 59 17.04 -3.05 -3.40
C ILE A 59 18.11 -3.71 -2.53
N ASN A 60 18.11 -5.05 -2.44
CA ASN A 60 19.10 -5.79 -1.69
C ASN A 60 20.53 -5.45 -2.14
N SER A 61 20.75 -5.43 -3.44
CA SER A 61 22.04 -5.09 -4.06
C SER A 61 22.48 -3.64 -3.79
N ALA A 62 21.55 -2.69 -3.75
CA ALA A 62 21.81 -1.31 -3.37
C ALA A 62 22.14 -1.18 -1.87
N LEU A 63 21.46 -1.97 -1.03
CA LEU A 63 21.78 -2.15 0.38
C LEU A 63 23.10 -2.93 0.62
N ASP A 64 23.77 -3.48 -0.39
CA ASP A 64 25.15 -3.94 -0.21
C ASP A 64 26.13 -2.87 -0.70
N CYS A 65 25.75 -2.10 -1.74
CA CYS A 65 26.54 -0.95 -2.24
C CYS A 65 26.75 0.11 -1.16
N LEU A 66 25.67 0.60 -0.56
CA LEU A 66 25.76 1.69 0.39
C LEU A 66 26.63 1.24 1.61
N GLN A 67 26.68 -0.06 1.97
CA GLN A 67 27.34 -0.58 3.19
C GLN A 67 28.84 -0.70 2.94
N GLY A 68 29.24 -0.71 1.66
CA GLY A 68 30.60 -0.97 1.21
C GLY A 68 30.97 -2.45 1.23
N THR A 69 30.01 -3.36 1.39
CA THR A 69 30.27 -4.82 1.40
C THR A 69 30.22 -5.44 0.01
N ARG A 70 29.64 -4.76 -0.97
CA ARG A 70 29.64 -5.19 -2.37
C ARG A 70 30.92 -4.77 -3.07
N ASN A 71 31.51 -5.67 -3.88
CA ASN A 71 32.73 -5.43 -4.66
C ASN A 71 32.56 -4.38 -5.77
N ASN A 72 32.40 -3.12 -5.37
CA ASN A 72 32.42 -1.87 -6.13
C ASN A 72 32.08 -1.93 -7.64
N PRO A 73 30.92 -2.52 -8.04
CA PRO A 73 30.45 -2.41 -9.41
C PRO A 73 30.11 -0.93 -9.74
N ALA A 74 30.08 -0.57 -11.02
CA ALA A 74 29.97 0.82 -11.47
C ALA A 74 28.76 1.55 -10.86
N GLU A 75 27.65 0.84 -10.62
CA GLU A 75 26.45 1.37 -9.97
C GLU A 75 26.67 1.81 -8.52
N CYS A 76 27.65 1.27 -7.79
CA CYS A 76 27.90 1.65 -6.40
C CYS A 76 28.59 3.01 -6.25
N LYS A 77 29.19 3.56 -7.33
CA LYS A 77 30.02 4.79 -7.27
C LYS A 77 29.29 6.04 -6.77
N ASN A 78 27.98 6.11 -6.99
CA ASN A 78 27.17 7.29 -6.64
C ASN A 78 26.52 7.17 -5.25
N TYR A 79 26.72 6.06 -4.55
CA TYR A 79 26.08 5.81 -3.26
C TYR A 79 27.06 6.07 -2.12
N PRO A 80 26.66 6.80 -1.07
CA PRO A 80 27.51 7.02 0.09
C PRO A 80 27.81 5.70 0.78
N GLN A 81 29.09 5.34 0.86
CA GLN A 81 29.53 4.10 1.49
C GLN A 81 29.59 4.23 3.01
N TYR A 82 29.32 3.14 3.72
CA TYR A 82 29.42 3.00 5.18
C TYR A 82 28.46 3.89 5.98
N LYS A 83 27.37 4.38 5.37
CA LYS A 83 26.40 5.28 6.04
C LYS A 83 25.26 4.57 6.79
N TYR A 84 25.00 3.30 6.54
CA TYR A 84 23.96 2.53 7.25
C TYR A 84 24.47 1.13 7.55
N ASP A 85 23.78 0.50 8.50
CA ASP A 85 24.02 -0.86 8.91
C ASP A 85 23.06 -1.81 8.19
N ARG A 86 23.60 -2.63 7.29
CA ARG A 86 22.83 -3.64 6.53
C ARG A 86 22.15 -4.67 7.42
N ARG A 87 22.65 -4.92 8.63
CA ARG A 87 22.07 -5.88 9.58
C ARG A 87 20.68 -5.47 10.05
N ASN A 88 20.33 -4.19 9.92
CA ASN A 88 18.99 -3.69 10.23
C ASN A 88 17.96 -4.00 9.14
N PHE A 89 18.38 -4.62 8.04
CA PHE A 89 17.49 -4.99 6.93
C PHE A 89 17.47 -6.51 6.78
N ILE A 90 16.27 -7.08 6.61
CA ILE A 90 16.12 -8.51 6.31
C ILE A 90 15.40 -8.62 4.97
N CYS A 91 16.09 -9.14 3.96
CA CYS A 91 15.48 -9.37 2.66
C CYS A 91 14.94 -10.80 2.60
N GLN A 92 13.63 -10.92 2.72
CA GLN A 92 12.93 -12.20 2.55
C GLN A 92 12.69 -12.43 1.06
N PRO A 93 13.28 -13.47 0.45
CA PRO A 93 13.04 -13.77 -0.96
C PRO A 93 11.57 -14.13 -1.17
N ARG A 94 11.00 -13.68 -2.29
CA ARG A 94 9.65 -14.06 -2.71
C ARG A 94 9.55 -14.21 -4.22
N GLY A 95 8.60 -15.01 -4.66
CA GLY A 95 8.27 -15.16 -6.07
C GLY A 95 7.52 -13.95 -6.66
N ASN A 96 7.41 -13.92 -7.99
CA ASN A 96 6.65 -12.93 -8.75
C ASN A 96 5.33 -13.52 -9.28
N SER A 97 4.39 -13.78 -8.38
CA SER A 97 3.09 -14.44 -8.64
C SER A 97 2.02 -13.52 -9.26
N GLY A 98 2.42 -12.43 -9.92
CA GLY A 98 1.49 -11.40 -10.40
C GLY A 98 0.89 -10.55 -9.27
N TRP A 99 -0.05 -9.64 -9.60
CA TRP A 99 -0.59 -8.68 -8.61
C TRP A 99 -1.38 -9.38 -7.50
N TYR A 100 -2.20 -10.37 -7.85
CA TYR A 100 -3.06 -11.08 -6.90
C TYR A 100 -2.21 -11.85 -5.89
N GLY A 101 -1.26 -12.66 -6.38
CA GLY A 101 -0.34 -13.38 -5.51
C GLY A 101 0.64 -12.47 -4.75
N LYS A 102 0.77 -11.18 -5.10
CA LYS A 102 1.49 -10.19 -4.28
C LYS A 102 0.65 -9.73 -3.09
N VAL A 103 -0.64 -9.49 -3.31
CA VAL A 103 -1.58 -9.11 -2.23
C VAL A 103 -1.77 -10.26 -1.25
N ASP A 104 -2.01 -11.47 -1.75
CA ASP A 104 -2.19 -12.66 -0.89
C ASP A 104 -0.96 -12.96 -0.04
N ASP A 105 0.24 -12.86 -0.65
CA ASP A 105 1.50 -12.98 0.07
C ASP A 105 1.65 -11.87 1.13
N PHE A 106 1.29 -10.62 0.83
CA PHE A 106 1.34 -9.55 1.83
C PHE A 106 0.42 -9.85 3.01
N VAL A 107 -0.84 -10.23 2.77
CA VAL A 107 -1.80 -10.58 3.82
C VAL A 107 -1.28 -11.74 4.67
N THR A 108 -0.83 -12.82 4.00
CA THR A 108 -0.27 -14.01 4.66
C THR A 108 0.93 -13.65 5.54
N GLU A 109 1.87 -12.86 5.04
CA GLU A 109 3.07 -12.50 5.79
C GLU A 109 2.79 -11.50 6.92
N VAL A 110 1.82 -10.60 6.76
CA VAL A 110 1.34 -9.76 7.88
C VAL A 110 0.86 -10.65 9.01
N GLU A 111 -0.05 -11.60 8.72
CA GLU A 111 -0.61 -12.51 9.72
C GLU A 111 0.47 -13.33 10.43
N ASN A 112 1.42 -13.87 9.68
CA ASN A 112 2.51 -14.69 10.23
C ASN A 112 3.50 -13.88 11.10
N GLN A 113 3.71 -12.60 10.78
CA GLN A 113 4.77 -11.78 11.37
C GLN A 113 4.23 -10.62 12.24
N LEU A 114 2.95 -10.67 12.67
CA LEU A 114 2.29 -9.64 13.48
C LEU A 114 3.07 -9.24 14.75
N LYS A 115 3.84 -10.14 15.33
CA LYS A 115 4.64 -9.89 16.56
C LYS A 115 6.04 -9.34 16.26
N GLU A 116 6.48 -9.44 15.01
CA GLU A 116 7.85 -9.14 14.58
C GLU A 116 7.99 -7.72 14.01
N PHE A 117 6.89 -7.08 13.63
CA PHE A 117 6.89 -5.75 13.03
C PHE A 117 5.82 -4.86 13.63
N ASP A 118 6.13 -3.57 13.68
CA ASP A 118 5.25 -2.53 14.18
C ASP A 118 4.47 -1.86 13.04
N VAL A 119 5.04 -1.89 11.82
CA VAL A 119 4.46 -1.29 10.62
C VAL A 119 4.55 -2.27 9.45
N PHE A 120 3.45 -2.42 8.73
CA PHE A 120 3.35 -3.26 7.54
C PHE A 120 2.98 -2.43 6.34
N SER A 121 3.68 -2.64 5.23
CA SER A 121 3.43 -1.92 3.99
C SER A 121 3.71 -2.79 2.78
N PHE A 122 2.99 -2.51 1.69
CA PHE A 122 3.30 -3.06 0.38
C PHE A 122 3.04 -2.01 -0.69
N LYS A 123 3.75 -2.11 -1.80
CA LYS A 123 3.47 -1.33 -3.00
C LYS A 123 2.72 -2.21 -4.00
N SER A 124 1.50 -1.82 -4.35
CA SER A 124 0.82 -2.34 -5.53
C SER A 124 1.07 -1.41 -6.71
N ASP A 125 1.32 -1.98 -7.89
CA ASP A 125 1.39 -1.18 -9.11
C ASP A 125 -0.04 -0.77 -9.52
N TYR A 126 -0.20 0.48 -9.95
CA TYR A 126 -1.42 1.29 -10.10
C TYR A 126 -2.49 0.78 -11.08
N LYS A 127 -2.70 -0.52 -11.27
CA LYS A 127 -3.65 -1.04 -12.25
C LYS A 127 -4.73 -1.89 -11.60
N ILE A 128 -5.98 -1.63 -11.98
CA ILE A 128 -7.10 -2.53 -11.72
C ILE A 128 -7.36 -3.31 -13.01
N THR A 129 -7.31 -4.63 -12.94
CA THR A 129 -7.65 -5.52 -14.06
C THR A 129 -8.93 -6.26 -13.73
N ILE A 130 -9.93 -6.15 -14.61
CA ILE A 130 -11.19 -6.88 -14.54
C ILE A 130 -11.22 -7.86 -15.71
N LYS A 131 -11.40 -9.15 -15.42
CA LYS A 131 -11.59 -10.19 -16.42
C LYS A 131 -13.04 -10.67 -16.42
N LEU A 132 -13.70 -10.61 -17.57
CA LEU A 132 -15.06 -11.06 -17.79
C LEU A 132 -15.04 -12.37 -18.58
N ASN A 133 -16.08 -13.19 -18.42
CA ASN A 133 -16.29 -14.32 -19.31
C ASN A 133 -16.97 -13.81 -20.60
N PRO A 134 -16.26 -13.73 -21.75
CA PRO A 134 -16.79 -13.10 -22.96
C PRO A 134 -18.02 -13.81 -23.54
N ASN A 135 -18.18 -15.10 -23.24
CA ASN A 135 -19.30 -15.91 -23.72
C ASN A 135 -20.55 -15.75 -22.85
N GLN A 136 -20.45 -15.12 -21.68
CA GLN A 136 -21.52 -15.06 -20.70
C GLN A 136 -21.88 -13.65 -20.26
N ILE A 137 -20.92 -12.73 -20.24
CA ILE A 137 -21.07 -11.42 -19.62
C ILE A 137 -20.52 -10.37 -20.57
N LYS A 138 -21.37 -9.41 -20.93
CA LYS A 138 -20.96 -8.20 -21.67
C LYS A 138 -21.02 -7.02 -20.71
N ALA A 139 -19.91 -6.30 -20.59
CA ALA A 139 -19.88 -5.05 -19.84
C ALA A 139 -20.64 -3.96 -20.61
N ASN A 140 -21.56 -3.29 -19.92
CA ASN A 140 -22.29 -2.16 -20.46
C ASN A 140 -21.62 -0.84 -20.06
N GLU A 141 -21.20 -0.74 -18.80
CA GLU A 141 -20.50 0.44 -18.30
C GLU A 141 -19.70 0.14 -17.03
N ILE A 142 -18.67 0.94 -16.79
CA ILE A 142 -17.98 1.00 -15.50
C ILE A 142 -18.04 2.44 -14.99
N LYS A 143 -18.43 2.60 -13.73
CA LYS A 143 -18.37 3.87 -13.00
C LYS A 143 -17.48 3.71 -11.77
N ILE A 144 -16.56 4.64 -11.58
CA ILE A 144 -15.72 4.72 -10.39
C ILE A 144 -16.14 5.94 -9.59
N TYR A 145 -16.46 5.74 -8.32
CA TYR A 145 -16.90 6.75 -7.38
C TYR A 145 -15.84 6.98 -6.30
N ASN A 146 -15.72 8.20 -5.80
CA ASN A 146 -15.03 8.49 -4.54
C ASN A 146 -15.96 8.23 -3.34
N THR A 147 -15.47 8.50 -2.12
CA THR A 147 -16.23 8.30 -0.88
C THR A 147 -17.46 9.17 -0.70
N ILE A 148 -17.56 10.28 -1.43
CA ILE A 148 -18.72 11.19 -1.38
C ILE A 148 -19.73 10.92 -2.51
N GLY A 149 -19.53 9.84 -3.27
CA GLY A 149 -20.46 9.44 -4.34
C GLY A 149 -20.31 10.22 -5.65
N THR A 150 -19.22 10.97 -5.84
CA THR A 150 -18.91 11.62 -7.11
C THR A 150 -18.29 10.63 -8.08
N ILE A 151 -18.78 10.58 -9.32
CA ILE A 151 -18.16 9.80 -10.40
C ILE A 151 -16.83 10.45 -10.78
N ILE A 152 -15.73 9.74 -10.54
CA ILE A 152 -14.38 10.13 -10.92
C ILE A 152 -14.06 9.64 -12.33
N LYS A 153 -14.56 8.47 -12.70
CA LYS A 153 -14.35 7.89 -14.01
C LYS A 153 -15.57 7.13 -14.50
N TYR A 154 -15.81 7.24 -15.80
CA TYR A 154 -16.86 6.55 -16.51
C TYR A 154 -16.27 5.91 -17.77
N TYR A 155 -16.63 4.65 -18.01
CA TYR A 155 -16.33 3.91 -19.23
C TYR A 155 -17.62 3.40 -19.86
N ARG A 156 -17.76 3.58 -21.18
CA ARG A 156 -18.94 3.13 -21.94
C ARG A 156 -18.68 1.77 -22.58
N ALA A 157 -19.74 1.03 -22.90
CA ALA A 157 -19.68 -0.31 -23.51
C ALA A 157 -18.66 -0.44 -24.66
N GLY A 158 -18.60 0.54 -25.57
CA GLY A 158 -17.69 0.52 -26.72
C GLY A 158 -16.20 0.52 -26.33
N GLU A 159 -15.85 1.07 -25.18
CA GLU A 159 -14.48 1.10 -24.62
C GLU A 159 -14.15 -0.19 -23.85
N LEU A 160 -15.17 -1.04 -23.62
CA LEU A 160 -15.10 -2.26 -22.81
C LEU A 160 -15.25 -3.54 -23.65
N ASN A 161 -15.06 -3.44 -24.97
CA ASN A 161 -15.23 -4.54 -25.94
C ASN A 161 -14.14 -5.63 -25.85
N THR A 162 -13.59 -5.85 -24.67
CA THR A 162 -12.58 -6.86 -24.37
C THR A 162 -13.04 -7.71 -23.20
N ASP A 163 -12.58 -8.96 -23.15
CA ASP A 163 -12.72 -9.83 -21.99
C ASP A 163 -11.85 -9.37 -20.81
N ILE A 164 -10.84 -8.53 -21.07
CA ILE A 164 -9.93 -7.96 -20.06
C ILE A 164 -9.98 -6.45 -20.12
N ILE A 165 -10.53 -5.83 -19.08
CA ILE A 165 -10.60 -4.38 -18.90
C ILE A 165 -9.48 -3.98 -17.94
N ASN A 166 -8.57 -3.13 -18.40
CA ASN A 166 -7.49 -2.58 -17.59
C ASN A 166 -7.76 -1.10 -17.31
N ILE A 167 -7.73 -0.73 -16.03
CA ILE A 167 -7.91 0.63 -15.55
C ILE A 167 -6.59 1.04 -14.92
N ASP A 168 -5.86 1.94 -15.57
CA ASP A 168 -4.66 2.55 -14.99
C ASP A 168 -5.08 3.69 -14.05
N LEU A 169 -4.70 3.59 -12.78
CA LEU A 169 -4.97 4.59 -11.76
C LEU A 169 -4.03 5.80 -11.86
N ASN A 170 -2.98 5.72 -12.71
CA ASN A 170 -2.13 6.86 -13.02
C ASN A 170 -2.73 7.79 -14.07
N ASP A 171 -3.59 7.27 -14.95
CA ASP A 171 -4.19 8.06 -16.04
C ASP A 171 -5.14 9.17 -15.53
N PHE A 172 -5.40 9.21 -14.21
CA PHE A 172 -6.38 10.12 -13.61
C PHE A 172 -5.85 10.77 -12.34
N ASN A 173 -6.40 11.93 -12.01
CA ASN A 173 -6.21 12.64 -10.75
C ASN A 173 -6.86 11.92 -9.55
N PHE A 174 -6.76 10.59 -9.47
CA PHE A 174 -7.02 9.87 -8.23
C PHE A 174 -6.12 10.46 -7.15
N ILE A 175 -6.74 10.95 -6.08
CA ILE A 175 -6.07 11.30 -4.83
C ILE A 175 -6.06 10.09 -3.90
N ASN A 176 -5.26 10.13 -2.84
CA ASN A 176 -5.21 9.06 -1.85
C ASN A 176 -6.59 8.91 -1.19
N GLY A 177 -7.14 7.69 -1.17
CA GLY A 177 -8.49 7.48 -0.65
C GLY A 177 -9.13 6.16 -1.03
N VAL A 178 -10.38 6.00 -0.57
CA VAL A 178 -11.23 4.85 -0.86
C VAL A 178 -12.12 5.15 -2.07
N TYR A 179 -12.27 4.18 -2.95
CA TYR A 179 -13.07 4.28 -4.17
C TYR A 179 -13.98 3.07 -4.34
N PHE A 180 -15.06 3.28 -5.07
CA PHE A 180 -16.04 2.25 -5.40
C PHE A 180 -16.13 2.10 -6.90
N LEU A 181 -15.91 0.89 -7.40
CA LEU A 181 -16.11 0.51 -8.79
C LEU A 181 -17.47 -0.17 -8.91
N ILE A 182 -18.33 0.34 -9.79
CA ILE A 182 -19.59 -0.26 -10.17
C ILE A 182 -19.47 -0.65 -11.64
N LEU A 183 -19.55 -1.95 -11.91
CA LEU A 183 -19.60 -2.53 -13.25
C LEU A 183 -21.03 -2.98 -13.51
N THR A 184 -21.68 -2.36 -14.49
CA THR A 184 -22.99 -2.79 -14.98
C THR A 184 -22.78 -3.70 -16.17
N THR A 185 -23.38 -4.89 -16.13
CA THR A 185 -23.33 -5.87 -17.22
C THR A 185 -24.74 -6.09 -17.79
N ASN A 186 -24.86 -6.92 -18.82
CA ASN A 186 -26.16 -7.37 -19.33
C ASN A 186 -26.92 -8.33 -18.39
N LYS A 187 -26.30 -8.79 -17.29
CA LYS A 187 -26.91 -9.76 -16.35
C LYS A 187 -27.08 -9.20 -14.95
N GLU A 188 -26.09 -8.47 -14.47
CA GLU A 188 -25.99 -8.05 -13.08
C GLU A 188 -25.16 -6.77 -12.92
N ILE A 189 -25.22 -6.22 -11.71
CA ILE A 189 -24.40 -5.10 -11.26
C ILE A 189 -23.37 -5.63 -10.25
N ILE A 190 -22.10 -5.45 -10.55
CA ILE A 190 -20.98 -5.87 -9.70
C ILE A 190 -20.39 -4.62 -9.04
N THR A 191 -20.26 -4.65 -7.71
CA THR A 191 -19.64 -3.55 -6.95
C THR A 191 -18.37 -4.03 -6.25
N LYS A 192 -17.31 -3.22 -6.32
CA LYS A 192 -16.02 -3.46 -5.62
C LYS A 192 -15.53 -2.19 -4.95
N LYS A 193 -14.89 -2.35 -3.78
CA LYS A 193 -14.19 -1.27 -3.06
C LYS A 193 -12.69 -1.45 -3.25
N PHE A 194 -11.96 -0.36 -3.49
CA PHE A 194 -10.50 -0.37 -3.53
C PHE A 194 -9.92 0.90 -2.90
N ILE A 195 -8.62 0.86 -2.59
CA ILE A 195 -7.89 1.98 -1.99
C ILE A 195 -6.81 2.41 -2.99
N VAL A 196 -6.70 3.72 -3.23
CA VAL A 196 -5.59 4.30 -4.00
C VAL A 196 -4.64 4.99 -3.04
N LEU A 197 -3.35 4.67 -3.15
CA LEU A 197 -2.24 5.30 -2.43
C LEU A 197 -1.17 5.70 -3.47
N LYS A 198 -1.02 7.01 -3.70
CA LYS A 198 0.01 7.65 -4.52
C LYS A 198 1.04 8.33 -3.64
#